data_AF-A0A953Y6X6-F1
#
_entry.id   AF-A0A953Y6X6-F1
#
_cell.length_a   1.000
_cell.length_b   1.000
_cell.length_c   1.000
_cell.angle_alpha   90.00
_cell.angle_beta   90.00
_cell.angle_gamma   90.00
#
_symmetry.space_group_name_H-M   'P 1'
#
loop_
_entity.id
_entity.type
_entity.pdbx_description
1 polymer ?
#
loop_
_entity_poly.entity_id
_entity_poly.type
_entity_poly.pdbx_seq_one_letter_code
_entity_poly.pdbx_strand_id
1 'polypeptide(L)'
;MALTSVPQQFRNLARLPQIVRVLFKYGFGDVASRIGVDSALHKLKTRVFNVDPRFTALTTEQRIKLALEELGPTFVKLGQVMATRPDLIPMSLIVELRELQDKVKPFDTSGIRALIEAEIGRPVDEVFSEFDEQPLAAASIA
;
A
#
# COMPACT_ATOMS: atom_id res chain seq x y z
N MET A 1 2.68 -21.42 -32.17
CA MET A 1 1.73 -20.40 -32.66
C MET A 1 1.40 -19.51 -31.47
N ALA A 2 2.15 -18.42 -31.31
CA ALA A 2 2.10 -17.55 -30.15
C ALA A 2 0.95 -16.56 -30.26
N LEU A 3 0.00 -16.60 -29.33
CA LEU A 3 -1.01 -15.56 -29.19
C LEU A 3 -0.57 -14.60 -28.06
N THR A 4 0.11 -13.55 -28.51
CA THR A 4 -0.07 -12.14 -28.12
C THR A 4 -0.15 -11.82 -26.63
N SER A 5 0.95 -11.26 -26.15
CA SER A 5 1.11 -10.46 -24.94
C SER A 5 -0.03 -9.46 -24.76
N VAL A 6 -0.83 -9.67 -23.72
CA VAL A 6 -1.75 -8.65 -23.20
C VAL A 6 -0.92 -7.41 -22.84
N PRO A 7 -1.23 -6.21 -23.37
CA PRO A 7 -0.48 -5.00 -23.05
C PRO A 7 -0.48 -4.77 -21.53
N GLN A 8 0.68 -4.45 -20.94
CA GLN A 8 0.87 -4.23 -19.49
C GLN A 8 -0.20 -3.30 -18.87
N GLN A 9 -0.75 -2.39 -19.69
CA GLN A 9 -1.82 -1.43 -19.35
C GLN A 9 -3.15 -2.09 -18.95
N PHE A 10 -3.52 -3.24 -19.54
CA PHE A 10 -4.77 -3.96 -19.22
C PHE A 10 -4.63 -4.87 -18.01
N ARG A 11 -3.40 -5.16 -17.56
CA ARG A 11 -3.14 -5.97 -16.36
C ARG A 11 -3.58 -5.25 -15.07
N ASN A 12 -3.71 -3.93 -15.09
CA ASN A 12 -4.17 -3.12 -13.96
C ASN A 12 -5.67 -3.26 -13.69
N LEU A 13 -6.49 -3.52 -14.72
CA LEU A 13 -7.94 -3.67 -14.57
C LEU A 13 -8.31 -4.96 -13.81
N ALA A 14 -7.41 -5.96 -13.78
CA ALA A 14 -7.59 -7.18 -13.02
C ALA A 14 -7.64 -6.94 -11.49
N ARG A 15 -7.12 -5.82 -10.99
CA ARG A 15 -7.19 -5.44 -9.56
C ARG A 15 -8.49 -4.75 -9.16
N LEU A 16 -9.34 -4.30 -10.10
CA LEU A 16 -10.56 -3.57 -9.78
C LEU A 16 -11.48 -4.32 -8.79
N PRO A 17 -11.72 -5.64 -8.93
CA PRO A 17 -12.54 -6.37 -7.96
C PRO A 17 -11.96 -6.36 -6.54
N GLN A 18 -10.62 -6.41 -6.42
CA GLN A 18 -9.93 -6.31 -5.14
C GLN A 18 -10.11 -4.92 -4.52
N ILE A 19 -9.91 -3.87 -5.33
CA ILE A 19 -10.07 -2.48 -4.87
C ILE A 19 -11.50 -2.26 -4.35
N VAL A 20 -12.50 -2.66 -5.14
CA VAL A 20 -13.92 -2.57 -4.76
C VAL A 20 -14.18 -3.34 -3.47
N ARG A 21 -13.70 -4.58 -3.35
CA ARG A 21 -13.86 -5.40 -2.13
C ARG A 21 -13.31 -4.70 -0.89
N VAL A 22 -12.12 -4.10 -0.98
CA VAL A 22 -11.52 -3.37 0.15
C VAL A 22 -12.36 -2.15 0.52
N LEU A 23 -12.82 -1.37 -0.47
CA LEU A 23 -13.73 -0.25 -0.20
C LEU A 23 -15.00 -0.69 0.54
N PHE A 24 -15.59 -1.83 0.15
CA PHE A 24 -16.74 -2.40 0.87
C PHE A 24 -16.42 -2.84 2.30
N LYS A 25 -15.30 -3.52 2.49
CA LYS A 25 -14.83 -3.98 3.80
C LYS A 25 -14.75 -2.83 4.81
N TYR A 26 -14.28 -1.65 4.38
CA TYR A 26 -14.15 -0.45 5.20
C TYR A 26 -15.37 0.49 5.16
N GLY A 27 -16.49 0.08 4.55
CA GLY A 27 -17.73 0.86 4.56
C GLY A 27 -17.78 2.04 3.58
N PHE A 28 -16.97 2.02 2.52
CA PHE A 28 -17.00 2.98 1.40
C PHE A 28 -17.77 2.47 0.18
N GLY A 29 -18.72 1.56 0.40
CA GLY A 29 -19.52 0.95 -0.65
C GLY A 29 -20.38 1.93 -1.46
N ASP A 30 -20.91 2.96 -0.79
CA ASP A 30 -21.72 3.99 -1.44
C ASP A 30 -20.87 4.87 -2.37
N VAL A 31 -19.62 5.16 -1.99
CA VAL A 31 -18.67 5.91 -2.82
C VAL A 31 -18.30 5.09 -4.06
N ALA A 32 -18.01 3.80 -3.89
CA ALA A 32 -17.72 2.90 -5.02
C ALA A 32 -18.90 2.80 -6.00
N SER A 33 -20.13 2.82 -5.48
CA SER A 33 -21.35 2.79 -6.29
C SER A 33 -21.56 4.08 -7.09
N ARG A 34 -21.21 5.25 -6.52
CA ARG A 34 -21.33 6.57 -7.19
C ARG A 34 -20.37 6.76 -8.35
N ILE A 35 -19.24 6.06 -8.35
CA ILE A 35 -18.18 6.19 -9.38
C ILE A 35 -18.49 5.34 -10.64
N GLY A 36 -19.63 4.65 -10.70
CA GLY A 36 -20.04 3.86 -11.88
C GLY A 36 -19.33 2.51 -11.99
N VAL A 37 -18.94 1.93 -10.84
CA VAL A 37 -18.32 0.60 -10.74
C VAL A 37 -19.39 -0.49 -10.55
N ASP A 38 -20.65 -0.17 -10.86
CA ASP A 38 -21.87 -0.95 -10.65
C ASP A 38 -21.83 -2.35 -11.29
N SER A 39 -21.25 -2.46 -12.48
CA SER A 39 -21.10 -3.74 -13.20
C SER A 39 -20.16 -4.73 -12.50
N ALA A 40 -19.05 -4.25 -11.91
CA ALA A 40 -18.16 -5.05 -11.09
C ALA A 40 -18.78 -5.31 -9.71
N LEU A 41 -19.49 -4.33 -9.14
CA LEU A 41 -20.28 -4.49 -7.92
C LEU A 41 -21.34 -5.60 -8.05
N HIS A 42 -22.03 -5.70 -9.19
CA HIS A 42 -23.12 -6.68 -9.37
C HIS A 42 -22.61 -8.12 -9.30
N LYS A 43 -21.40 -8.39 -9.83
CA LYS A 43 -20.71 -9.69 -9.69
C LYS A 43 -20.18 -9.93 -8.27
N LEU A 44 -19.92 -8.87 -7.51
CA LEU A 44 -19.41 -8.93 -6.13
C LEU A 44 -20.53 -9.01 -5.08
N LYS A 45 -21.72 -8.46 -5.39
CA LYS A 45 -22.95 -8.44 -4.56
C LYS A 45 -23.41 -9.83 -4.15
N THR A 46 -23.09 -10.87 -4.92
CA THR A 46 -23.46 -12.25 -4.61
C THR A 46 -22.52 -12.95 -3.62
N ARG A 47 -21.39 -12.35 -3.22
CA ARG A 47 -20.41 -13.03 -2.34
C ARG A 47 -20.14 -12.40 -0.99
N VAL A 48 -20.00 -11.08 -0.82
CA VAL A 48 -19.70 -10.50 0.51
C VAL A 48 -20.07 -9.01 0.54
N PHE A 49 -21.17 -8.64 1.20
CA PHE A 49 -21.54 -7.23 1.45
C PHE A 49 -21.95 -7.01 2.91
N ASN A 50 -21.18 -7.54 3.86
CA ASN A 50 -21.23 -7.04 5.23
C ASN A 50 -20.03 -6.13 5.44
N VAL A 51 -20.30 -4.86 5.79
CA VAL A 51 -19.29 -4.02 6.44
C VAL A 51 -18.83 -4.82 7.65
N ASP A 52 -17.52 -5.05 7.77
CA ASP A 52 -17.01 -5.81 8.90
C ASP A 52 -17.37 -5.04 10.19
N PRO A 53 -18.14 -5.64 11.11
CA PRO A 53 -18.56 -4.97 12.34
C PRO A 53 -17.37 -4.49 13.19
N ARG A 54 -16.16 -5.01 12.96
CA ARG A 54 -14.95 -4.53 13.63
C ARG A 54 -14.57 -3.11 13.24
N PHE A 55 -14.95 -2.65 12.05
CA PHE A 55 -14.61 -1.32 11.57
C PHE A 55 -15.73 -0.30 11.81
N THR A 56 -16.93 -0.70 12.23
CA THR A 56 -18.03 0.25 12.50
C THR A 56 -17.77 1.15 13.71
N ALA A 57 -16.91 0.72 14.64
CA ALA A 57 -16.48 1.52 15.79
C ALA A 57 -15.34 2.51 15.46
N LEU A 58 -14.72 2.40 14.29
CA LEU A 58 -13.62 3.28 13.87
C LEU A 58 -14.14 4.57 13.26
N THR A 59 -13.35 5.63 13.39
CA THR A 59 -13.63 6.89 12.69
C THR A 59 -13.50 6.70 11.18
N THR A 60 -14.09 7.61 10.41
CA THR A 60 -13.97 7.58 8.95
C THR A 60 -12.52 7.68 8.51
N GLU A 61 -11.72 8.51 9.19
CA GLU A 61 -10.31 8.74 8.93
C GLU A 61 -9.47 7.47 9.16
N GLN A 62 -9.74 6.76 10.26
CA GLN A 62 -9.09 5.47 10.55
C GLN A 62 -9.40 4.43 9.48
N ARG A 63 -10.66 4.37 9.02
CA ARG A 63 -11.08 3.47 7.94
C ARG A 63 -10.41 3.82 6.61
N ILE A 64 -10.22 5.11 6.31
CA ILE A 64 -9.48 5.55 5.11
C ILE A 64 -8.03 5.07 5.18
N LYS A 65 -7.33 5.31 6.29
CA LYS A 65 -5.94 4.87 6.49
C LYS A 65 -5.80 3.36 6.26
N LEU A 66 -6.60 2.56 6.95
CA LEU A 66 -6.56 1.09 6.86
C LEU A 66 -6.89 0.58 5.44
N ALA A 67 -7.84 1.23 4.75
CA ALA A 67 -8.14 0.91 3.37
C ALA A 67 -6.93 1.15 2.45
N LEU A 68 -6.22 2.28 2.63
CA LEU A 68 -5.02 2.58 1.84
C LEU A 68 -3.88 1.59 2.11
N GLU A 69 -3.71 1.14 3.36
CA GLU A 69 -2.74 0.09 3.72
C GLU A 69 -3.06 -1.25 3.03
N GLU A 70 -4.32 -1.71 3.11
CA GLU A 70 -4.73 -2.99 2.52
C GLU A 70 -4.72 -2.97 0.98
N LEU A 71 -4.98 -1.81 0.37
CA LEU A 71 -4.86 -1.64 -1.08
C LEU A 71 -3.41 -1.71 -1.57
N GLY A 72 -2.45 -1.48 -0.68
CA GLY A 72 -1.03 -1.72 -0.89
C GLY A 72 -0.21 -0.48 -1.26
N PRO A 73 1.05 -0.67 -1.68
CA PRO A 73 2.08 0.38 -1.67
C PRO A 73 1.76 1.62 -2.52
N THR A 74 1.02 1.45 -3.63
CA THR A 74 0.57 2.58 -4.45
C THR A 74 -0.39 3.50 -3.68
N PHE A 75 -1.33 2.92 -2.92
CA PHE A 75 -2.31 3.68 -2.14
C PHE A 75 -1.70 4.22 -0.84
N VAL A 76 -0.74 3.50 -0.25
CA VAL A 76 0.07 4.03 0.86
C VAL A 76 0.81 5.30 0.43
N LYS A 77 1.48 5.29 -0.72
CA LYS A 77 2.14 6.50 -1.27
C LYS A 77 1.16 7.63 -1.55
N LEU A 78 -0.03 7.32 -2.07
CA LEU A 78 -1.09 8.33 -2.22
C LEU A 78 -1.47 8.96 -0.88
N GLY A 79 -1.68 8.16 0.15
CA GLY A 79 -1.97 8.64 1.51
C GLY A 79 -0.85 9.52 2.07
N GLN A 80 0.41 9.12 1.88
CA GLN A 80 1.58 9.90 2.28
C GLN A 80 1.62 11.26 1.59
N VAL A 81 1.35 11.32 0.27
CA VAL A 81 1.28 12.58 -0.49
C VAL A 81 0.11 13.45 -0.04
N MET A 82 -1.06 12.88 0.24
CA MET A 82 -2.20 13.65 0.75
C MET A 82 -1.91 14.24 2.15
N ALA A 83 -1.20 13.52 3.01
CA ALA A 83 -0.85 13.97 4.35
C ALA A 83 0.08 15.20 4.37
N THR A 84 0.76 15.52 3.26
CA THR A 84 1.59 16.73 3.13
C THR A 84 0.81 17.95 2.64
N ARG A 85 -0.48 17.79 2.30
CA ARG A 85 -1.34 18.83 1.72
C ARG A 85 -2.51 19.19 2.65
N PRO A 86 -2.26 19.99 3.71
CA PRO A 86 -3.30 20.37 4.67
C PRO A 86 -4.41 21.24 4.10
N ASP A 87 -4.21 21.77 2.89
CA ASP A 87 -5.20 22.51 2.12
C ASP A 87 -6.24 21.61 1.42
N LEU A 88 -6.00 20.30 1.29
CA LEU A 88 -6.85 19.39 0.52
C LEU A 88 -7.76 18.51 1.39
N ILE A 89 -7.39 18.25 2.63
CA ILE A 89 -8.09 17.31 3.52
C ILE A 89 -8.17 17.81 4.96
N PRO A 90 -9.18 17.38 5.74
CA PRO A 90 -9.30 17.78 7.13
C PRO A 90 -8.09 17.38 7.97
N MET A 91 -7.75 18.20 8.99
CA MET A 91 -6.66 17.92 9.92
C MET A 91 -6.80 16.55 10.61
N SER A 92 -8.03 16.10 10.90
CA SER A 92 -8.28 14.77 11.47
C SER A 92 -7.75 13.64 10.58
N LEU A 93 -7.92 13.78 9.26
CA LEU A 93 -7.46 12.78 8.30
C LEU A 93 -5.94 12.82 8.15
N ILE A 94 -5.33 14.00 8.19
CA ILE A 94 -3.87 14.15 8.13
C ILE A 94 -3.20 13.44 9.29
N VAL A 95 -3.75 13.56 10.51
CA VAL A 95 -3.22 12.88 11.70
C VAL A 95 -3.17 11.37 11.50
N GLU A 96 -4.23 10.77 10.98
CA GLU A 96 -4.26 9.33 10.68
C GLU A 96 -3.33 8.97 9.51
N LEU A 97 -3.32 9.72 8.42
CA LEU A 97 -2.49 9.42 7.25
C LEU A 97 -0.98 9.61 7.52
N ARG A 98 -0.59 10.40 8.53
CA ARG A 98 0.80 10.48 8.99
C ARG A 98 1.31 9.16 9.56
N GLU A 99 0.44 8.28 10.05
CA GLU A 99 0.87 6.95 10.50
C GLU A 99 1.27 6.03 9.34
N LEU A 100 0.88 6.37 8.11
CA LEU A 100 1.41 5.71 6.89
C LEU A 100 2.86 6.09 6.62
N GLN A 101 3.39 7.12 7.31
CA GLN A 101 4.77 7.54 7.26
C GLN A 101 5.55 6.78 8.34
N ASP A 102 6.60 6.10 7.92
CA ASP A 102 7.65 5.44 8.69
C ASP A 102 7.33 5.05 10.15
N LYS A 103 6.75 3.86 10.27
CA LYS A 103 7.24 2.89 11.25
C LYS A 103 7.69 1.63 10.52
N VAL A 104 8.74 1.74 9.70
CA VAL A 104 9.43 0.53 9.25
C VAL A 104 10.11 -0.04 10.48
N LYS A 105 9.65 -1.22 10.92
CA LYS A 105 10.38 -1.96 11.96
C LYS A 105 11.80 -2.17 11.44
N PRO A 106 12.84 -1.93 12.25
CA PRO A 106 14.19 -2.36 11.91
C PRO A 106 14.11 -3.83 11.52
N PHE A 107 14.51 -4.15 10.29
CA PHE A 107 14.67 -5.54 9.89
C PHE A 107 15.98 -6.04 10.47
N ASP A 108 16.08 -7.35 10.72
CA ASP A 108 17.30 -7.92 11.24
C ASP A 108 18.44 -7.68 10.24
N THR A 109 19.46 -6.94 10.69
CA THR A 109 20.62 -6.59 9.88
C THR A 109 21.67 -7.70 9.87
N SER A 110 21.43 -8.78 10.63
CA SER A 110 22.33 -9.93 10.66
C SER A 110 22.48 -10.53 9.24
N GLY A 111 23.72 -10.50 8.74
CA GLY A 111 24.05 -11.03 7.41
C GLY A 111 23.91 -10.06 6.23
N ILE A 112 23.58 -8.77 6.44
CA ILE A 112 23.56 -7.77 5.35
C ILE A 112 24.93 -7.69 4.65
N ARG A 113 26.03 -7.66 5.41
CA ARG A 113 27.38 -7.63 4.84
C ARG A 113 27.60 -8.80 3.90
N ALA A 114 27.28 -10.02 4.34
CA ALA A 114 27.44 -11.22 3.51
C ALA A 114 26.56 -11.21 2.25
N LEU A 115 25.34 -10.69 2.34
CA LEU A 115 24.46 -10.51 1.18
C LEU A 115 25.05 -9.52 0.16
N ILE A 116 25.56 -8.39 0.64
CA ILE A 116 26.20 -7.36 -0.20
C ILE A 116 27.46 -7.93 -0.85
N GLU A 117 28.31 -8.62 -0.10
CA GLU A 117 29.53 -9.26 -0.63
C GLU A 117 29.20 -10.33 -1.66
N ALA A 118 28.10 -11.08 -1.50
CA ALA A 118 27.64 -12.08 -2.47
C ALA A 118 27.13 -11.44 -3.78
N GLU A 119 26.41 -10.32 -3.69
CA GLU A 119 25.93 -9.55 -4.87
C GLU A 119 27.08 -8.85 -5.61
N ILE A 120 28.01 -8.26 -4.88
CA ILE A 120 29.15 -7.50 -5.44
C ILE A 120 30.30 -8.43 -5.88
N GLY A 121 30.40 -9.62 -5.27
CA GLY A 121 31.45 -10.62 -5.53
C GLY A 121 32.82 -10.27 -4.94
N ARG A 122 32.88 -9.27 -4.05
CA ARG A 122 34.11 -8.79 -3.39
C ARG A 122 33.82 -8.38 -1.95
N PRO A 123 34.83 -8.41 -1.05
CA PRO A 123 34.67 -7.90 0.30
C PRO A 123 34.25 -6.42 0.30
N VAL A 124 33.35 -6.04 1.20
CA VAL A 124 32.84 -4.66 1.31
C VAL A 124 33.99 -3.67 1.54
N ASP A 125 35.00 -4.06 2.31
CA ASP A 125 36.14 -3.22 2.68
C ASP A 125 37.11 -2.96 1.50
N GLU A 126 36.98 -3.69 0.39
CA GLU A 126 37.73 -3.43 -0.84
C GLU A 126 37.01 -2.48 -1.80
N VAL A 127 35.70 -2.30 -1.62
CA VAL A 127 34.82 -1.58 -2.56
C VAL A 127 34.40 -0.23 -1.98
N PHE A 128 34.19 -0.16 -0.66
CA PHE A 128 33.77 1.04 0.05
C PHE A 128 34.88 1.53 0.98
N SER A 129 35.04 2.85 1.08
CA SER A 129 36.00 3.46 2.02
C SER A 129 35.55 3.35 3.49
N GLU A 130 34.24 3.28 3.71
CA GLU A 130 33.60 3.15 5.02
C GLU A 130 32.24 2.47 4.83
N PHE A 131 31.85 1.60 5.76
CA PHE A 131 30.57 0.90 5.76
C PHE A 131 30.03 0.78 7.18
N ASP A 132 28.85 1.37 7.42
CA ASP A 132 28.13 1.27 8.70
C ASP A 132 27.09 0.14 8.62
N GLU A 133 27.14 -0.79 9.57
CA GLU A 133 26.18 -1.90 9.67
C GLU A 133 24.84 -1.46 10.29
N GLN A 134 24.76 -0.26 10.88
CA GLN A 134 23.52 0.32 11.38
C GLN A 134 22.75 1.02 10.25
N PRO A 135 21.54 0.56 9.92
CA PRO A 135 20.72 1.20 8.89
C PRO A 135 20.23 2.57 9.39
N LEU A 136 20.52 3.62 8.63
CA LEU A 136 20.04 4.98 8.90
C LEU A 136 18.55 5.16 8.59
N ALA A 137 18.05 4.41 7.62
CA ALA A 137 16.65 4.44 7.18
C ALA A 137 16.29 3.11 6.49
N ALA A 138 15.00 2.85 6.34
CA ALA A 138 14.50 1.74 5.54
C ALA A 138 13.74 2.27 4.32
N ALA A 139 14.05 1.73 3.15
CA ALA A 139 13.35 2.07 1.92
C ALA A 139 12.08 1.22 1.76
N SER A 140 11.05 1.78 1.12
CA SER A 140 9.73 1.13 0.92
C SER A 140 9.73 -0.16 0.09
N ILE A 141 10.88 -0.56 -0.47
CA ILE A 141 11.07 -1.76 -1.28
C ILE A 141 12.39 -2.39 -0.81
N ALA A 142 12.32 -3.64 -0.35
CA ALA A 142 13.44 -4.52 -0.07
C ALA A 142 13.14 -5.87 -0.73
#